data_AF-A0A556CB38-F1
#
_entry.id   AF-A0A556CB38-F1
#
_cell.length_a   1.000
_cell.length_b   1.000
_cell.length_c   1.000
_cell.angle_alpha   90.00
_cell.angle_beta   90.00
_cell.angle_gamma   90.00
#
_symmetry.space_group_name_H-M   'P 1'
#
loop_
_entity.id
_entity.type
_entity.pdbx_description
1 polymer ?
#
loop_
_entity_poly.entity_id
_entity_poly.type
_entity_poly.pdbx_seq_one_letter_code
_entity_poly.pdbx_strand_id
1 'polypeptide(L)'
;MRYTKQVRANVLAEMGRRELKQGDVAKVLNTSQRSVSKRMTGETDWRIGDLLRLAQAWDIPIATLLEGTEDDPFAPNGDPKPVGA
;
A
#
# COMPACT_ATOMS: atom_id res chain seq x y z
N MET A 1 -4.20 -11.19 4.36
CA MET A 1 -5.22 -10.90 3.33
C MET A 1 -4.54 -10.67 1.98
N ARG A 2 -5.21 -10.88 0.84
CA ARG A 2 -4.63 -10.69 -0.51
C ARG A 2 -4.33 -9.20 -0.77
N TYR A 3 -5.19 -8.30 -0.28
CA TYR A 3 -5.05 -6.85 -0.49
C TYR A 3 -3.77 -6.25 0.13
N THR A 4 -3.37 -6.65 1.35
CA THR A 4 -2.19 -6.07 2.02
C THR A 4 -0.89 -6.40 1.28
N LYS A 5 -0.81 -7.61 0.68
CA LYS A 5 0.30 -7.99 -0.19
C LYS A 5 0.34 -7.15 -1.46
N GLN A 6 -0.82 -6.85 -2.05
CA GLN A 6 -0.93 -6.04 -3.27
C GLN A 6 -0.54 -4.59 -3.01
N VAL A 7 -1.08 -3.94 -1.97
CA VAL A 7 -0.70 -2.57 -1.57
C VAL A 7 0.81 -2.48 -1.35
N ARG A 8 1.39 -3.43 -0.65
CA ARG A 8 2.84 -3.48 -0.46
C ARG A 8 3.60 -3.58 -1.79
N ALA A 9 3.16 -4.45 -2.69
CA ALA A 9 3.80 -4.60 -4.01
C ALA A 9 3.74 -3.30 -4.82
N ASN A 10 2.60 -2.60 -4.79
CA ASN A 10 2.42 -1.32 -5.44
C ASN A 10 3.36 -0.26 -4.84
N VAL A 11 3.45 -0.17 -3.51
CA VAL A 11 4.39 0.74 -2.83
C VAL A 11 5.84 0.44 -3.23
N LEU A 12 6.24 -0.84 -3.26
CA LEU A 12 7.59 -1.24 -3.69
C LEU A 12 7.87 -0.89 -5.16
N ALA A 13 6.86 -1.05 -6.04
CA ALA A 13 6.97 -0.66 -7.44
C ALA A 13 7.19 0.84 -7.58
N GLU A 14 6.42 1.67 -6.87
CA GLU A 14 6.59 3.14 -6.90
C GLU A 14 7.94 3.59 -6.33
N MET A 15 8.43 2.91 -5.29
CA MET A 15 9.79 3.13 -4.78
C MET A 15 10.84 2.80 -5.85
N GLY A 16 10.69 1.65 -6.51
CA GLY A 16 11.60 1.22 -7.57
C GLY A 16 11.67 2.20 -8.74
N ARG A 17 10.51 2.69 -9.22
CA ARG A 17 10.43 3.69 -10.30
C ARG A 17 11.11 5.02 -9.97
N ARG A 18 11.26 5.34 -8.68
CA ARG A 18 11.84 6.60 -8.17
C ARG A 18 13.20 6.42 -7.50
N GLU A 19 13.76 5.22 -7.54
CA GLU A 19 15.02 4.86 -6.87
C GLU A 19 15.03 5.16 -5.35
N LEU A 20 13.86 5.10 -4.71
CA LEU A 20 13.70 5.44 -3.29
C LEU A 20 14.11 4.30 -2.37
N LYS A 21 14.73 4.64 -1.25
CA LYS A 21 15.05 3.70 -0.17
C LYS A 21 13.97 3.77 0.91
N GLN A 22 13.91 2.75 1.78
CA GLN A 22 12.98 2.77 2.93
C GLN A 22 13.19 3.98 3.85
N GLY A 23 14.41 4.53 3.90
CA GLY A 23 14.72 5.76 4.63
C GLY A 23 13.99 6.99 4.07
N ASP A 24 13.76 7.05 2.76
CA ASP A 24 13.06 8.17 2.12
C ASP A 24 11.56 8.10 2.38
N VAL A 25 10.98 6.89 2.35
CA VAL A 25 9.61 6.61 2.79
C VAL A 25 9.43 7.03 4.26
N ALA A 26 10.40 6.71 5.12
CA ALA A 26 10.37 7.07 6.53
C ALA A 26 10.32 8.59 6.75
N LYS A 27 11.07 9.36 5.96
CA LYS A 27 11.02 10.84 5.99
C LYS A 27 9.63 11.35 5.61
N VAL A 28 9.02 10.84 4.54
CA VAL A 28 7.67 11.24 4.10
C VAL A 28 6.61 10.97 5.18
N LEU A 29 6.72 9.82 5.85
CA LEU A 29 5.76 9.40 6.87
C LEU A 29 6.08 9.93 8.27
N ASN A 30 7.16 10.68 8.44
CA ASN A 30 7.67 11.13 9.73
C ASN A 30 7.77 9.98 10.75
N THR A 31 8.41 8.87 10.35
CA THR A 31 8.54 7.63 11.14
C THR A 31 9.96 7.05 11.01
N SER A 32 10.28 6.04 11.82
CA SER A 32 11.55 5.32 11.69
C SER A 32 11.58 4.40 10.45
N GLN A 33 12.77 4.18 9.89
CA GLN A 33 12.99 3.19 8.83
C GLN A 33 12.54 1.78 9.26
N ARG A 34 12.71 1.43 10.55
CA ARG A 34 12.23 0.14 11.10
C ARG A 34 10.72 -0.01 10.96
N SER A 35 9.95 1.05 11.21
CA SER A 35 8.49 1.08 11.05
C SER A 35 8.07 0.88 9.59
N VAL A 36 8.84 1.44 8.65
CA VAL A 36 8.65 1.19 7.20
C VAL A 36 8.99 -0.26 6.88
N SER A 37 10.11 -0.78 7.36
CA SER A 37 10.54 -2.17 7.13
C SER A 37 9.46 -3.16 7.56
N LYS A 38 8.84 -2.97 8.73
CA LYS A 38 7.71 -3.80 9.20
C LYS A 38 6.51 -3.79 8.24
N ARG A 39 6.23 -2.65 7.58
CA ARG A 39 5.19 -2.58 6.53
C ARG A 39 5.63 -3.28 5.25
N MET A 40 6.91 -3.17 4.88
CA MET A 40 7.48 -3.87 3.73
C MET A 40 7.58 -5.38 3.93
N THR A 41 7.66 -5.87 5.17
CA THR A 41 7.62 -7.33 5.44
C THR A 41 6.19 -7.83 5.65
N GLY A 42 5.23 -6.94 5.88
CA GLY A 42 3.84 -7.29 6.19
C GLY A 42 3.60 -7.62 7.67
N GLU A 43 4.55 -7.30 8.55
CA GLU A 43 4.34 -7.35 10.01
C GLU A 43 3.40 -6.23 10.48
N THR A 44 3.26 -5.16 9.71
CA THR A 44 2.34 -4.05 9.98
C THR A 44 1.63 -3.64 8.71
N ASP A 45 0.31 -3.42 8.79
CA ASP A 45 -0.46 -3.00 7.63
C ASP A 45 -0.22 -1.53 7.28
N TRP A 46 -0.38 -1.21 6.00
CA TRP A 46 -0.43 0.16 5.51
C TRP A 46 -1.74 0.82 5.91
N ARG A 47 -1.66 1.95 6.61
CA ARG A 47 -2.85 2.76 6.92
C ARG A 47 -3.20 3.63 5.72
N ILE A 48 -4.48 3.92 5.51
CA ILE A 48 -4.91 4.83 4.43
C ILE A 48 -4.23 6.21 4.52
N GLY A 49 -4.02 6.73 5.73
CA GLY A 49 -3.31 7.98 5.95
C GLY A 49 -1.81 7.93 5.64
N ASP A 50 -1.19 6.74 5.66
CA ASP A 50 0.18 6.55 5.20
C ASP A 50 0.21 6.61 3.66
N LEU A 51 -0.72 5.91 3.00
CA LEU A 51 -0.84 5.87 1.54
C LEU A 51 -1.16 7.24 0.93
N LEU A 52 -2.05 8.02 1.55
CA LEU A 52 -2.35 9.39 1.12
C LEU A 52 -1.10 10.29 1.16
N ARG A 53 -0.28 10.19 2.21
CA ARG A 53 0.96 10.96 2.34
C ARG A 53 1.99 10.57 1.28
N LEU A 54 2.13 9.27 1.01
CA LEU A 54 3.02 8.79 -0.04
C LEU A 54 2.54 9.24 -1.42
N ALA A 55 1.25 9.09 -1.72
CA ALA A 55 0.66 9.51 -2.98
C ALA A 55 0.88 11.02 -3.24
N GLN A 56 0.65 11.86 -2.22
CA GLN A 56 0.93 13.29 -2.29
C GLN A 56 2.41 13.58 -2.50
N ALA A 57 3.31 12.93 -1.74
CA ALA A 57 4.74 13.17 -1.84
C ALA A 57 5.35 12.68 -3.16
N TRP A 58 4.72 11.70 -3.81
CA TRP A 58 5.20 11.08 -5.05
C TRP A 58 4.47 11.57 -6.30
N ASP A 59 3.58 12.55 -6.12
CA ASP A 59 2.74 13.16 -7.14
C ASP A 59 2.02 12.11 -8.02
N ILE A 60 1.33 11.17 -7.35
CA ILE A 60 0.52 10.15 -8.01
C ILE A 60 -0.89 10.09 -7.41
N PRO A 61 -1.89 9.65 -8.20
CA PRO A 61 -3.19 9.29 -7.67
C PRO A 61 -3.05 8.18 -6.61
N ILE A 62 -3.82 8.27 -5.51
CA ILE A 62 -3.86 7.19 -4.51
C ILE A 62 -4.32 5.85 -5.10
N ALA A 63 -5.13 5.89 -6.16
CA ALA A 63 -5.56 4.71 -6.91
C ALA A 63 -4.37 3.86 -7.40
N THR A 64 -3.24 4.47 -7.75
CA THR A 64 -2.02 3.75 -8.14
C THR A 64 -1.47 2.86 -7.01
N LEU A 65 -1.59 3.29 -5.75
CA LEU A 65 -1.17 2.48 -4.60
C LEU A 65 -2.18 1.38 -4.24
N LEU A 66 -3.43 1.52 -4.68
CA LEU A 66 -4.54 0.60 -4.41
C LEU A 66 -4.89 -0.29 -5.62
N GLU A 67 -4.18 -0.16 -6.73
CA GLU A 67 -4.46 -0.90 -7.96
C GLU A 67 -4.43 -2.41 -7.71
N GLY A 68 -5.46 -3.13 -8.19
CA GLY A 68 -5.60 -4.57 -8.02
C GLY A 68 -6.02 -5.02 -6.60
N THR A 69 -6.33 -4.10 -5.70
CA THR A 69 -6.92 -4.43 -4.38
C THR A 69 -8.42 -4.74 -4.43
N GLU A 70 -9.09 -4.38 -5.53
CA GLU A 70 -10.54 -4.52 -5.77
C GLU A 70 -10.99 -5.99 -5.94
N ASP A 71 -10.02 -6.89 -6.10
CA ASP A 71 -10.19 -8.33 -6.16
C ASP A 71 -10.39 -8.98 -4.76
N ASP A 72 -10.52 -8.20 -3.70
CA ASP A 72 -10.98 -8.66 -2.39
C ASP A 72 -12.49 -9.00 -2.44
N PRO A 73 -12.97 -9.97 -1.64
CA PRO A 73 -14.18 -10.74 -1.87
C PRO A 73 -15.41 -9.97 -1.41
N PHE A 74 -15.50 -8.67 -1.65
CA PHE A 74 -16.68 -7.88 -1.34
C PHE A 74 -17.19 -7.24 -2.65
N ALA A 75 -18.47 -7.42 -2.92
CA ALA A 75 -19.21 -6.75 -3.98
C ALA A 75 -19.18 -5.23 -3.74
N PRO A 76 -19.42 -4.40 -4.76
CA PRO A 76 -19.50 -2.95 -4.62
C PRO A 76 -20.52 -2.46 -3.55
N ASN A 77 -21.42 -3.33 -3.09
CA ASN A 77 -22.40 -3.05 -2.04
C ASN A 77 -21.95 -3.46 -0.62
N GLY A 78 -20.73 -3.98 -0.46
CA GLY A 78 -20.19 -4.45 0.83
C GLY A 78 -20.48 -5.93 1.16
N ASP A 79 -21.29 -6.60 0.34
CA ASP A 79 -21.58 -8.04 0.51
C ASP A 79 -20.38 -8.90 0.15
N PRO A 80 -20.12 -10.02 0.83
CA PRO A 80 -19.12 -10.97 0.37
C PRO A 80 -19.44 -11.47 -1.06
N LYS A 81 -18.52 -11.30 -2.02
CA LYS A 81 -18.54 -11.97 -3.32
C LYS A 81 -18.65 -13.48 -3.06
N PRO A 82 -19.59 -14.19 -3.72
CA PRO A 82 -19.71 -15.63 -3.58
C PRO A 82 -18.40 -16.27 -4.02
N VAL A 83 -17.80 -17.05 -3.12
CA VAL A 83 -16.65 -17.89 -3.46
C VAL A 83 -17.19 -19.05 -4.29
N GLY A 84 -16.76 -19.15 -5.55
CA GLY A 84 -17.18 -20.21 -6.47
C GLY A 84 -16.88 -21.61 -5.91
N ALA A 85 -17.83 -22.52 -6.12
CA ALA A 85 -17.80 -23.94 -5.74
C ALA A 85 -16.80 -24.77 -6.55
#